data_AF-A0A1Q5H016-F1
#
_entry.id   AF-A0A1Q5H016-F1
#
_cell.length_a   1.000
_cell.length_b   1.000
_cell.length_c   1.000
_cell.angle_alpha   90.00
_cell.angle_beta   90.00
_cell.angle_gamma   90.00
#
_symmetry.space_group_name_H-M   'P 1'
#
loop_
_entity.id
_entity.type
_entity.pdbx_description
1 polymer ?
#
loop_
_entity_poly.entity_id
_entity_poly.type
_entity_poly.pdbx_seq_one_letter_code
_entity_poly.pdbx_strand_id
1 'polypeptide(L)'
;MSDTPFPVPSTETVVKGVRTYARDLAERVVSTFLQAFISGLVLTQPFDLGMWEAAAVGGVGAALALVKGIAARWRDVTYSASLAKGV
;
A
#
# COMPACT_ATOMS: atom_id res chain seq x y z
N MET A 1 24.40 2.83 -25.33
CA MET A 1 23.64 4.07 -25.10
C MET A 1 22.74 4.25 -26.30
N SER A 2 21.43 4.12 -26.17
CA SER A 2 20.49 4.20 -27.30
C SER A 2 20.00 5.63 -27.47
N ASP A 3 20.46 6.29 -28.55
CA ASP A 3 20.01 7.61 -28.97
C ASP A 3 18.55 7.54 -29.41
N THR A 4 17.64 7.99 -28.55
CA THR A 4 16.24 8.23 -28.92
C THR A 4 15.95 9.73 -28.79
N PRO A 5 15.16 10.34 -29.70
CA PRO A 5 14.91 11.78 -29.71
C PRO A 5 14.22 12.33 -28.45
N PHE A 6 13.68 11.44 -27.61
CA PHE A 6 13.05 11.75 -26.34
C PHE A 6 13.69 10.90 -25.24
N PRO A 7 14.07 11.49 -24.09
CA PRO A 7 14.59 10.74 -22.96
C PRO A 7 13.47 9.88 -22.34
N VAL A 8 13.33 8.65 -22.82
CA VAL A 8 12.42 7.65 -22.25
C VAL A 8 13.17 6.86 -21.16
N PRO A 9 12.51 6.52 -20.04
CA PRO A 9 13.13 5.71 -18.99
C PRO A 9 13.60 4.36 -19.50
N SER A 10 14.75 3.88 -19.01
CA SER A 10 15.21 2.52 -19.32
C SER A 10 14.27 1.46 -18.74
N THR A 11 14.20 0.28 -19.36
CA THR A 11 13.42 -0.86 -18.85
C THR A 11 13.76 -1.19 -17.39
N GLU A 12 15.05 -1.14 -17.03
CA GLU A 12 15.52 -1.36 -15.67
C GLU A 12 14.91 -0.35 -14.67
N THR A 13 14.81 0.91 -15.08
CA THR A 13 14.21 1.99 -14.28
C THR A 13 12.72 1.74 -14.06
N VAL A 14 11.99 1.31 -15.11
CA VAL A 14 10.57 0.97 -15.02
C VAL A 14 10.36 -0.22 -14.07
N VAL A 15 11.13 -1.29 -14.23
CA VAL A 15 11.05 -2.50 -13.40
C VAL A 15 11.34 -2.17 -11.93
N LYS A 16 12.40 -1.39 -11.66
CA LYS A 16 12.73 -0.94 -10.31
C LYS A 16 11.60 -0.11 -9.71
N GLY A 17 11.01 0.81 -10.48
CA GLY A 17 9.89 1.65 -10.06
C GLY A 17 8.65 0.84 -9.67
N VAL A 18 8.26 -0.15 -10.49
CA VAL A 18 7.14 -1.05 -10.18
C VAL A 18 7.40 -1.87 -8.92
N ARG A 19 8.62 -2.39 -8.75
CA ARG A 19 9.00 -3.17 -7.55
C ARG A 19 8.93 -2.33 -6.28
N THR A 20 9.45 -1.10 -6.32
CA THR A 20 9.39 -0.17 -5.18
C THR A 20 7.95 0.16 -4.82
N TYR A 21 7.11 0.46 -5.82
CA TYR A 21 5.69 0.73 -5.61
C TYR A 21 4.95 -0.45 -4.97
N ALA A 22 5.13 -1.66 -5.50
CA ALA A 22 4.47 -2.86 -4.98
C ALA A 22 4.87 -3.15 -3.53
N ARG A 23 6.15 -2.93 -3.18
CA ARG A 23 6.64 -3.09 -1.81
C ARG A 23 6.02 -2.07 -0.86
N ASP A 24 6.04 -0.79 -1.22
CA ASP A 24 5.44 0.28 -0.41
C ASP A 24 3.93 0.06 -0.20
N LEU A 25 3.22 -0.34 -1.25
CA LEU A 25 1.79 -0.67 -1.17
C LEU A 25 1.53 -1.85 -0.22
N ALA A 26 2.30 -2.92 -0.34
CA ALA A 26 2.16 -4.09 0.53
C ALA A 26 2.46 -3.75 2.00
N GLU A 27 3.55 -3.03 2.26
CA GLU A 27 3.93 -2.58 3.61
C GLU A 27 2.81 -1.73 4.25
N ARG A 28 2.17 -0.85 3.48
CA ARG A 28 1.03 -0.04 3.94
C ARG A 28 -0.23 -0.85 4.22
N VAL A 29 -0.59 -1.76 3.33
CA VAL A 29 -1.78 -2.61 3.51
C VAL A 29 -1.63 -3.49 4.74
N VAL A 30 -0.46 -4.13 4.91
CA VAL A 30 -0.17 -5.00 6.05
C VAL A 30 -0.09 -4.18 7.35
N SER A 31 0.62 -3.05 7.36
CA SER A 31 0.69 -2.21 8.56
C SER A 31 -0.66 -1.64 8.97
N THR A 32 -1.51 -1.24 8.01
CA THR A 32 -2.87 -0.77 8.30
C THR A 32 -3.73 -1.87 8.87
N PHE A 33 -3.69 -3.07 8.28
CA PHE A 33 -4.38 -4.25 8.81
C PHE A 33 -3.95 -4.52 10.26
N LEU A 34 -2.64 -4.62 10.50
CA LEU A 34 -2.10 -4.95 11.81
C LEU A 34 -2.42 -3.87 12.85
N GLN A 35 -2.31 -2.58 12.51
CA GLN A 35 -2.66 -1.49 13.43
C GLN A 35 -4.14 -1.54 13.82
N ALA A 36 -5.03 -1.70 12.84
CA ALA A 36 -6.46 -1.78 13.10
C ALA A 36 -6.83 -3.06 13.87
N PHE A 37 -6.23 -4.19 13.52
CA PHE A 37 -6.44 -5.46 14.21
C PHE A 37 -5.95 -5.43 15.66
N ILE A 38 -4.73 -4.96 15.91
CA ILE A 38 -4.18 -4.83 17.28
C ILE A 38 -5.05 -3.88 18.11
N SER A 39 -5.52 -2.79 17.52
CA SER A 39 -6.45 -1.88 18.20
C SER A 39 -7.77 -2.56 18.58
N GLY A 40 -8.30 -3.38 17.68
CA GLY A 40 -9.49 -4.19 17.95
C GLY A 40 -9.26 -5.26 19.02
N LEU A 41 -8.07 -5.89 19.05
CA LEU A 41 -7.72 -6.90 20.06
C LEU A 41 -7.77 -6.36 21.49
N VAL A 42 -7.50 -5.07 21.72
CA VAL A 42 -7.63 -4.43 23.04
C VAL A 42 -9.08 -4.51 23.58
N LEU A 43 -10.06 -4.64 22.68
CA LEU A 43 -11.48 -4.64 23.00
C LEU A 43 -12.11 -6.04 23.00
N THR A 44 -11.34 -7.09 22.69
CA THR A 44 -11.86 -8.45 22.45
C THR A 44 -11.08 -9.50 23.24
N GLN A 45 -11.64 -10.70 23.44
CA GLN A 45 -10.88 -11.82 23.99
C GLN A 45 -10.28 -12.70 22.88
N PRO A 46 -9.12 -13.33 23.10
CA PRO A 46 -8.56 -14.26 22.13
C PRO A 46 -9.53 -15.40 21.82
N PHE A 47 -9.67 -15.73 20.53
CA PHE A 47 -10.48 -16.84 20.02
C PHE A 47 -12.00 -16.72 20.24
N ASP A 48 -12.52 -15.53 20.53
CA ASP A 48 -13.96 -15.24 20.56
C ASP A 48 -14.46 -14.70 19.22
N LEU A 49 -15.79 -14.53 19.10
CA LEU A 49 -16.41 -13.95 17.90
C LEU A 49 -15.96 -12.50 17.66
N GLY A 50 -15.75 -11.73 18.75
CA GLY A 50 -15.30 -10.35 18.70
C GLY A 50 -13.91 -10.19 18.07
N MET A 51 -13.00 -11.14 18.30
CA MET A 51 -11.68 -11.18 17.67
C MET A 51 -11.79 -11.28 16.15
N TRP A 52 -12.72 -12.10 15.66
CA TRP A 52 -12.99 -12.24 14.23
C TRP A 52 -13.64 -10.98 13.64
N GLU A 53 -14.52 -10.32 14.38
CA GLU A 53 -15.07 -9.01 14.01
C GLU A 53 -13.96 -7.93 13.96
N ALA A 54 -13.05 -7.90 14.93
CA ALA A 54 -11.90 -7.01 14.94
C ALA A 54 -10.97 -7.26 13.75
N ALA A 55 -10.73 -8.53 13.39
CA ALA A 55 -9.99 -8.88 12.17
C ALA A 55 -10.71 -8.40 10.91
N ALA A 56 -12.04 -8.53 10.84
CA ALA A 56 -12.82 -8.05 9.70
C ALA A 56 -12.75 -6.52 9.57
N VAL A 57 -12.85 -5.76 10.67
CA VAL A 57 -12.68 -4.31 10.70
C VAL A 57 -11.26 -3.92 10.25
N GLY A 58 -10.23 -4.63 10.71
CA GLY A 58 -8.86 -4.44 10.23
C GLY A 58 -8.72 -4.70 8.73
N GLY A 59 -9.41 -5.71 8.22
CA GLY A 59 -9.50 -6.01 6.78
C GLY A 59 -10.13 -4.88 5.98
N VAL A 60 -11.19 -4.24 6.49
CA VAL A 60 -11.80 -3.05 5.87
C VAL A 60 -10.80 -1.90 5.79
N GLY A 61 -10.08 -1.61 6.88
CA GLY A 61 -9.03 -0.58 6.88
C GLY A 61 -7.94 -0.84 5.84
N ALA A 62 -7.50 -2.10 5.72
CA ALA A 62 -6.51 -2.51 4.75
C ALA A 62 -7.01 -2.40 3.30
N ALA A 63 -8.27 -2.77 3.04
CA ALA A 63 -8.90 -2.61 1.72
C ALA A 63 -8.99 -1.14 1.32
N LEU A 64 -9.36 -0.25 2.23
CA LEU A 64 -9.37 1.19 1.98
C LEU A 64 -7.96 1.74 1.71
N ALA A 65 -6.95 1.27 2.43
CA ALA A 65 -5.55 1.63 2.18
C ALA A 65 -5.08 1.17 0.79
N LEU A 66 -5.45 -0.05 0.38
CA LEU A 66 -5.16 -0.58 -0.95
C LEU A 66 -5.82 0.28 -2.04
N VAL A 67 -7.13 0.55 -1.93
CA VAL A 67 -7.87 1.39 -2.87
C VAL A 67 -7.23 2.78 -2.98
N LYS A 68 -6.85 3.38 -1.85
CA LYS A 68 -6.16 4.66 -1.82
C LYS A 68 -4.80 4.60 -2.53
N GLY A 69 -4.01 3.54 -2.32
CA GLY A 69 -2.71 3.36 -2.97
C GLY A 69 -2.80 3.17 -4.49
N ILE A 70 -3.86 2.49 -4.96
CA ILE A 70 -4.16 2.36 -6.39
C ILE A 70 -4.61 3.71 -6.97
N ALA A 71 -5.51 4.42 -6.28
CA ALA A 71 -5.99 5.73 -6.72
C ALA A 71 -4.87 6.80 -6.77
N ALA A 72 -3.89 6.73 -5.86
CA ALA A 72 -2.71 7.59 -5.88
C ALA A 72 -1.86 7.38 -7.14
N ARG A 73 -1.67 6.13 -7.56
CA ARG A 73 -0.95 5.77 -8.80
C ARG A 73 -1.62 6.33 -10.05
N TRP A 74 -2.95 6.46 -10.06
CA TRP A 74 -3.69 7.05 -11.19
C TRP A 74 -3.62 8.58 -11.22
N ARG A 75 -3.41 9.24 -10.08
CA ARG A 75 -3.33 10.71 -9.99
C ARG A 75 -1.91 11.27 -10.06
N ASP A 76 -0.87 10.44 -9.90
CA ASP A 76 0.52 10.89 -9.89
C ASP A 76 1.44 9.98 -10.72
N VAL A 77 2.41 10.57 -11.43
CA VAL A 77 3.45 9.84 -12.18
C VAL A 77 4.64 9.48 -11.27
N THR A 78 4.36 9.21 -10.00
CA THR A 78 5.39 8.92 -8.98
C THR A 78 5.36 7.43 -8.64
N TYR A 79 6.52 6.81 -8.47
CA TYR A 79 6.67 5.39 -8.11
C TYR A 79 6.46 5.14 -6.60
N SER A 80 5.52 5.85 -5.96
CA SER A 80 5.20 5.72 -4.54
C SER A 80 3.69 5.60 -4.37
N ALA A 81 3.23 4.76 -3.44
CA ALA A 81 1.83 4.66 -3.05
C ALA A 81 1.41 5.76 -2.03
N SER A 82 2.26 6.79 -1.88
CA SER A 82 2.03 7.97 -1.05
C SER A 82 1.40 9.13 -1.81
N LEU A 83 0.46 9.83 -1.16
CA LEU A 83 -0.03 11.14 -1.60
C LEU A 83 0.88 12.29 -1.16
N ALA A 84 1.88 12.02 -0.30
CA ALA A 84 2.89 12.99 0.04
C ALA A 84 3.88 13.11 -1.12
N LYS A 85 3.90 14.27 -1.78
CA LYS A 85 4.96 14.63 -2.72
C LYS A 85 6.27 14.81 -1.95
N GLY A 86 7.26 13.96 -2.24
CA GLY A 86 8.65 14.16 -1.83
C GLY A 86 8.94 13.84 -0.36
N VAL A 87 9.59 12.70 -0.17
CA VAL A 87 10.63 12.46 0.83
C VAL A 87 11.72 11.63 0.18
#